data_AF-A0A165K6N1-F1
#
_entry.id   AF-A0A165K6N1-F1
#
_cell.length_a   1.000
_cell.length_b   1.000
_cell.length_c   1.000
_cell.angle_alpha   90.00
_cell.angle_beta   90.00
_cell.angle_gamma   90.00
#
_symmetry.space_group_name_H-M   'P 1'
#
loop_
_entity.id
_entity.type
_entity.pdbx_description
1 polymer ?
#
loop_
_entity_poly.entity_id
_entity_poly.type
_entity_poly.pdbx_seq_one_letter_code
_entity_poly.pdbx_strand_id
1 'polypeptide(L)'
;MLDDFLKIINNESVVRYLKLSVQTLYQKDYPFCSYLAVNYAGSKLINAKFYVTAFKKVDFSLVKEFFPFSEEVSNAYEKYEEGKVYNPANMGVVFVFKMSPSGRQLYTYGQRVKEDINPPIDQPGLVTEPKQFDDYFAHEVGASHAYGKNYYIIMNRMNIKTMLCRASLELDDSDVDLIEYSTFEGKQKILAAISSVAKTENYLRRTGGGEFLALHDFIRDKFGFIPVSPGKYLNSPVRTIHYFSPGEPVYFRDSLALMTMLSRIEQGEVLSC
;
A
#
# COMPACT_ATOMS: atom_id res chain seq x y z
N MET A 1 4.30 -16.55 -11.99
CA MET A 1 3.89 -15.49 -11.03
C MET A 1 2.69 -15.90 -10.18
N LEU A 2 1.60 -16.40 -10.77
CA LEU A 2 0.36 -16.75 -10.06
C LEU A 2 0.59 -17.72 -8.88
N ASP A 3 1.23 -18.86 -9.10
CA ASP A 3 1.46 -19.89 -8.06
C ASP A 3 2.17 -19.34 -6.81
N ASP A 4 3.09 -18.39 -6.99
CA ASP A 4 3.79 -17.74 -5.89
C ASP A 4 2.88 -16.81 -5.09
N PHE A 5 1.91 -16.17 -5.74
CA PHE A 5 0.87 -15.41 -5.07
C PHE A 5 -0.07 -16.36 -4.30
N LEU A 6 -0.44 -17.50 -4.89
CA LEU A 6 -1.27 -18.52 -4.24
C LEU A 6 -0.63 -19.09 -2.98
N LYS A 7 0.69 -19.38 -3.01
CA LYS A 7 1.47 -19.78 -1.83
C LYS A 7 1.46 -18.72 -0.73
N ILE A 8 1.48 -17.44 -1.10
CA ILE A 8 1.43 -16.34 -0.15
C ILE A 8 0.03 -16.20 0.48
N ILE A 9 -1.04 -16.05 -0.32
CA ILE A 9 -2.37 -15.77 0.23
C ILE A 9 -2.95 -16.92 1.07
N ASN A 10 -2.55 -18.16 0.79
CA ASN A 10 -2.94 -19.34 1.56
C ASN A 10 -2.00 -19.62 2.74
N ASN A 11 -0.98 -18.79 2.98
CA ASN A 11 -0.09 -18.98 4.12
C ASN A 11 -0.79 -18.61 5.43
N GLU A 12 -0.68 -19.48 6.44
CA GLU A 12 -1.29 -19.30 7.75
C GLU A 12 -0.98 -17.94 8.39
N SER A 13 0.24 -17.40 8.21
CA SER A 13 0.60 -16.08 8.75
C SER A 13 -0.13 -14.93 8.04
N VAL A 14 -0.40 -15.03 6.73
CA VAL A 14 -1.29 -14.08 6.03
C VAL A 14 -2.70 -14.21 6.60
N VAL A 15 -3.27 -15.42 6.62
CA VAL A 15 -4.64 -15.66 7.09
C VAL A 15 -4.83 -15.15 8.53
N ARG A 16 -3.88 -15.44 9.42
CA ARG A 16 -3.86 -14.96 10.81
C ARG A 16 -3.81 -13.43 10.89
N TYR A 17 -2.89 -12.79 10.17
CA TYR A 17 -2.79 -11.33 10.12
C TYR A 17 -4.11 -10.70 9.68
N LEU A 18 -4.69 -11.20 8.58
CA LEU A 18 -5.95 -10.69 8.04
C LEU A 18 -7.11 -10.83 9.03
N LYS A 19 -7.26 -11.98 9.69
CA LYS A 19 -8.31 -12.20 10.71
C LYS A 19 -8.13 -11.32 11.94
N LEU A 20 -6.91 -11.26 12.48
CA LEU A 20 -6.58 -10.42 13.62
C LEU A 20 -6.84 -8.94 13.33
N SER A 21 -6.54 -8.48 12.11
CA SER A 21 -6.83 -7.10 11.69
C SER A 21 -8.31 -6.75 11.76
N VAL A 22 -9.21 -7.66 11.33
CA VAL A 22 -10.65 -7.45 11.52
C VAL A 22 -11.00 -7.45 13.00
N GLN A 23 -10.60 -8.50 13.74
CA GLN A 23 -11.05 -8.72 15.12
C GLN A 23 -10.61 -7.62 16.09
N THR A 24 -9.42 -7.04 15.88
CA THR A 24 -8.82 -6.05 16.77
C THR A 24 -9.10 -4.60 16.33
N LEU A 25 -8.98 -4.32 15.03
CA LEU A 25 -8.87 -2.94 14.54
C LEU A 25 -10.14 -2.42 13.84
N TYR A 26 -11.03 -3.31 13.37
CA TYR A 26 -12.29 -2.87 12.77
C TYR A 26 -13.27 -2.40 13.86
N GLN A 27 -13.71 -1.15 13.76
CA GLN A 27 -14.61 -0.52 14.72
C GLN A 27 -15.66 0.26 13.95
N LYS A 28 -16.94 -0.11 14.08
CA LYS A 28 -18.05 0.36 13.23
C LYS A 28 -18.15 1.89 13.10
N ASP A 29 -17.82 2.62 14.16
CA ASP A 29 -17.96 4.08 14.24
C ASP A 29 -16.73 4.85 13.71
N TYR A 30 -15.66 4.14 13.33
CA TYR A 30 -14.40 4.71 12.87
C TYR A 30 -14.08 4.22 11.45
N PRO A 31 -13.42 5.04 10.61
CA PRO A 31 -12.91 4.56 9.33
C PRO A 31 -11.92 3.39 9.49
N PHE A 32 -12.05 2.42 8.60
CA PHE A 32 -11.15 1.27 8.50
C PHE A 32 -10.95 0.96 7.02
N CYS A 33 -9.71 0.88 6.55
CA CYS A 33 -9.39 0.62 5.15
C CYS A 33 -8.59 -0.67 5.03
N SER A 34 -8.73 -1.36 3.91
CA SER A 34 -7.86 -2.49 3.56
C SER A 34 -7.56 -2.49 2.07
N TYR A 35 -6.33 -2.85 1.70
CA TYR A 35 -5.90 -2.94 0.31
C TYR A 35 -4.68 -3.85 0.13
N LEU A 36 -4.48 -4.32 -1.10
CA LEU A 36 -3.38 -5.21 -1.49
C LEU A 36 -2.38 -4.44 -2.35
N ALA A 37 -1.08 -4.68 -2.18
CA ALA A 37 -0.09 -4.35 -3.20
C ALA A 37 0.68 -5.59 -3.67
N VAL A 38 0.93 -5.66 -4.96
CA VAL A 38 1.78 -6.68 -5.58
C VAL A 38 3.04 -6.02 -6.11
N ASN A 39 4.20 -6.44 -5.59
CA ASN A 39 5.52 -6.06 -6.11
C ASN A 39 6.04 -7.16 -7.04
N TYR A 40 6.44 -6.81 -8.26
CA TYR A 40 6.91 -7.75 -9.28
C TYR A 40 8.08 -7.19 -10.11
N ALA A 41 8.87 -8.05 -10.74
CA ALA A 41 9.92 -7.67 -11.68
C ALA A 41 9.98 -8.67 -12.85
N GLY A 42 9.61 -8.22 -14.05
CA GLY A 42 9.36 -9.12 -15.18
C GLY A 42 8.26 -10.14 -14.83
N SER A 43 8.54 -11.42 -15.03
CA SER A 43 7.68 -12.54 -14.63
C SER A 43 7.71 -12.89 -13.13
N LYS A 44 8.66 -12.35 -12.35
CA LYS A 44 8.86 -12.77 -10.95
C LYS A 44 8.02 -11.96 -9.97
N LEU A 45 7.28 -12.66 -9.11
CA LEU A 45 6.68 -12.06 -7.92
C LEU A 45 7.80 -11.77 -6.90
N ILE A 46 7.83 -10.57 -6.34
CA ILE A 46 8.82 -10.17 -5.33
C ILE A 46 8.21 -10.21 -3.92
N ASN A 47 6.98 -9.70 -3.77
CA ASN A 47 6.13 -9.90 -2.60
C ASN A 47 4.69 -9.47 -2.86
N ALA A 48 3.76 -9.99 -2.06
CA ALA A 48 2.47 -9.37 -1.81
C ALA A 48 2.52 -8.61 -0.47
N LYS A 49 1.68 -7.57 -0.35
CA LYS A 49 1.59 -6.70 0.82
C LYS A 49 0.14 -6.44 1.16
N PHE A 50 -0.25 -6.71 2.39
CA PHE A 50 -1.61 -6.58 2.90
C PHE A 50 -1.65 -5.39 3.84
N TYR A 51 -2.30 -4.32 3.40
CA TYR A 51 -2.42 -3.07 4.12
C TYR A 51 -3.74 -3.03 4.88
N VAL A 52 -3.68 -2.56 6.12
CA VAL A 52 -4.81 -2.28 6.97
C VAL A 52 -4.62 -0.91 7.60
N THR A 53 -5.57 -0.01 7.38
CA THR A 53 -5.55 1.33 7.95
C THR A 53 -6.66 1.44 8.98
N ALA A 54 -6.33 1.84 10.21
CA ALA A 54 -7.28 1.94 11.31
C ALA A 54 -7.31 3.36 11.86
N PHE A 55 -8.51 3.92 12.03
CA PHE A 55 -8.71 5.28 12.55
C PHE A 55 -9.12 5.32 14.02
N LYS A 56 -9.36 4.16 14.65
CA LYS A 56 -9.48 4.02 16.11
C LYS A 56 -8.12 3.69 16.71
N LYS A 57 -7.77 4.32 17.83
CA LYS A 57 -6.67 3.87 18.70
C LYS A 57 -7.15 2.73 19.59
N VAL A 58 -6.37 1.66 19.66
CA VAL A 58 -6.62 0.48 20.49
C VAL A 58 -5.47 0.32 21.50
N ASP A 59 -5.59 -0.63 22.42
CA ASP A 59 -4.50 -0.92 23.36
C ASP A 59 -3.26 -1.44 22.61
N PHE A 60 -2.07 -0.94 22.95
CA PHE A 60 -0.83 -1.30 22.27
C PHE A 60 -0.45 -2.78 22.45
N SER A 61 -0.91 -3.45 23.51
CA SER A 61 -0.76 -4.92 23.66
C SER A 61 -1.41 -5.69 22.52
N LEU A 62 -2.57 -5.23 22.04
CA LEU A 62 -3.25 -5.80 20.86
C LEU A 62 -2.53 -5.42 19.55
N VAL A 63 -1.82 -4.30 19.52
CA VAL A 63 -0.97 -3.90 18.38
C VAL A 63 0.29 -4.76 18.29
N LYS A 64 0.88 -5.16 19.42
CA LYS A 64 2.07 -6.04 19.46
C LYS A 64 1.84 -7.39 18.77
N GLU A 65 0.62 -7.90 18.72
CA GLU A 65 0.30 -9.13 17.98
C GLU A 65 0.52 -8.99 16.45
N PHE A 66 0.46 -7.77 15.92
CA PHE A 66 0.84 -7.45 14.53
C PHE A 66 2.33 -7.10 14.37
N PHE A 67 3.01 -6.72 15.45
CA PHE A 67 4.40 -6.24 15.45
C PHE A 67 5.19 -6.87 16.60
N PRO A 68 5.67 -8.12 16.44
CA PRO A 68 6.41 -8.81 17.49
C PRO A 68 7.76 -8.17 17.87
N PHE A 69 8.17 -7.05 17.25
CA PHE A 69 9.48 -6.42 17.44
C PHE A 69 9.43 -4.87 17.34
N SER A 70 10.33 -4.20 18.07
CA SER A 70 10.59 -2.74 18.17
C SER A 70 9.76 -1.93 19.18
N GLU A 71 10.47 -1.34 20.15
CA GLU A 71 10.00 -0.29 21.08
C GLU A 71 9.73 1.04 20.36
N GLU A 72 10.36 1.27 19.21
CA GLU A 72 10.22 2.51 18.42
C GLU A 72 8.80 2.67 17.89
N VAL A 73 8.12 1.55 17.59
CA VAL A 73 6.69 1.55 17.21
C VAL A 73 5.81 2.00 18.37
N SER A 74 6.14 1.68 19.64
CA SER A 74 5.39 2.14 20.82
C SER A 74 5.43 3.66 20.91
N ASN A 75 6.65 4.23 20.88
CA ASN A 75 6.87 5.68 20.96
C ASN A 75 6.19 6.46 19.83
N ALA A 76 6.07 5.85 18.64
CA ALA A 76 5.34 6.42 17.52
C ALA A 76 3.83 6.34 17.73
N TYR A 77 3.30 5.14 18.05
CA TYR A 77 1.89 4.84 18.26
C TYR A 77 1.26 5.58 19.46
N GLU A 78 2.05 5.84 20.50
CA GLU A 78 1.60 6.62 21.65
C GLU A 78 1.18 8.05 21.26
N LYS A 79 1.81 8.64 20.23
CA LYS A 79 1.49 9.99 19.71
C LYS A 79 0.30 10.03 18.75
N TYR A 80 -0.19 8.88 18.30
CA TYR A 80 -1.30 8.81 17.35
C TYR A 80 -2.63 9.26 18.00
N GLU A 81 -3.38 10.12 17.31
CA GLU A 81 -4.71 10.60 17.71
C GLU A 81 -5.80 10.02 16.79
N GLU A 82 -6.84 9.45 17.38
CA GLU A 82 -7.94 8.80 16.65
C GLU A 82 -8.82 9.79 15.85
N GLY A 83 -9.31 9.34 14.70
CA GLY A 83 -10.16 10.14 13.81
C GLY A 83 -11.50 9.47 13.52
N LYS A 84 -12.62 10.19 13.70
CA LYS A 84 -13.95 9.66 13.31
C LYS A 84 -14.29 9.88 11.84
N VAL A 85 -13.54 10.75 11.16
CA VAL A 85 -13.74 11.11 9.75
C VAL A 85 -12.45 10.80 9.00
N TYR A 86 -12.54 10.26 7.78
CA TYR A 86 -11.37 10.17 6.91
C TYR A 86 -10.93 11.59 6.53
N ASN A 87 -9.65 11.89 6.67
CA ASN A 87 -9.05 13.13 6.19
C ASN A 87 -7.69 12.81 5.54
N PRO A 88 -7.25 13.54 4.50
CA PRO A 88 -5.82 13.84 4.34
C PRO A 88 -5.25 14.52 5.61
N ALA A 89 -3.93 14.59 5.75
CA ALA A 89 -3.26 14.98 7.01
C ALA A 89 -3.53 14.05 8.23
N ASN A 90 -4.76 13.58 8.50
CA ASN A 90 -5.03 12.47 9.43
C ASN A 90 -5.67 11.26 8.71
N MET A 91 -4.81 10.40 8.17
CA MET A 91 -5.18 9.13 7.53
C MET A 91 -5.22 7.93 8.52
N GLY A 92 -5.29 8.18 9.82
CA GLY A 92 -5.16 7.12 10.82
C GLY A 92 -3.76 6.50 10.85
N VAL A 93 -3.68 5.27 11.35
CA VAL A 93 -2.47 4.44 11.33
C VAL A 93 -2.55 3.35 10.27
N VAL A 94 -1.44 3.09 9.59
CA VAL A 94 -1.31 2.05 8.57
C VAL A 94 -0.44 0.92 9.09
N PHE A 95 -0.99 -0.27 9.10
CA PHE A 95 -0.31 -1.52 9.37
C PHE A 95 -0.14 -2.29 8.06
N VAL A 96 1.03 -2.89 7.83
CA VAL A 96 1.29 -3.67 6.61
C VAL A 96 1.97 -4.98 6.96
N PHE A 97 1.39 -6.10 6.54
CA PHE A 97 2.09 -7.38 6.45
C PHE A 97 2.58 -7.60 5.03
N LYS A 98 3.82 -8.06 4.87
CA LYS A 98 4.44 -8.31 3.57
C LYS A 98 5.07 -9.69 3.57
N MET A 99 4.88 -10.43 2.49
CA MET A 99 5.40 -11.78 2.37
C MET A 99 5.98 -12.01 0.97
N SER A 100 7.21 -12.55 0.90
CA SER A 100 7.83 -13.01 -0.35
C SER A 100 7.41 -14.44 -0.68
N PRO A 101 7.59 -14.89 -1.94
CA PRO A 101 7.38 -16.30 -2.32
C PRO A 101 8.24 -17.30 -1.52
N SER A 102 9.39 -16.84 -1.00
CA SER A 102 10.28 -17.64 -0.15
C SER A 102 9.87 -17.68 1.33
N GLY A 103 8.68 -17.19 1.68
CA GLY A 103 8.18 -17.15 3.06
C GLY A 103 8.78 -16.04 3.93
N ARG A 104 9.61 -15.14 3.40
CA ARG A 104 10.18 -14.04 4.20
C ARG A 104 9.07 -13.04 4.54
N GLN A 105 8.86 -12.85 5.84
CA GLN A 105 7.89 -11.93 6.40
C GLN A 105 8.52 -10.56 6.70
N LEU A 106 7.73 -9.50 6.58
CA LEU A 106 8.12 -8.14 6.99
C LEU A 106 6.87 -7.36 7.40
N TYR A 107 6.96 -6.64 8.51
CA TYR A 107 5.87 -5.83 9.04
C TYR A 107 6.18 -4.34 8.81
N THR A 108 5.19 -3.46 8.84
CA THR A 108 5.38 -2.00 8.74
C THR A 108 4.30 -1.25 9.47
N TYR A 109 4.73 -0.27 10.25
CA TYR A 109 3.86 0.71 10.90
C TYR A 109 4.02 2.06 10.18
N GLY A 110 2.93 2.79 9.97
CA GLY A 110 2.98 4.12 9.38
C GLY A 110 1.93 5.04 9.97
N GLN A 111 2.28 6.31 10.16
CA GLN A 111 1.39 7.31 10.71
C GLN A 111 1.67 8.69 10.11
N ARG A 112 0.61 9.46 9.85
CA ARG A 112 0.79 10.88 9.55
C ARG A 112 1.10 11.59 10.87
N VAL A 113 2.34 12.08 10.99
CA VAL A 113 2.76 12.99 12.04
C VAL A 113 2.98 14.35 11.42
N LYS A 114 2.42 15.38 12.05
CA LYS A 114 2.64 16.77 11.68
C LYS A 114 4.00 17.21 12.21
N GLU A 115 5.04 16.99 11.40
CA GLU A 115 6.42 17.39 11.74
C GLU A 115 6.87 18.59 10.89
N ASP A 116 7.43 19.60 11.54
CA ASP A 116 8.16 20.71 10.91
C ASP A 116 9.54 20.29 10.32
N ILE A 117 9.86 18.99 10.33
CA ILE A 117 11.24 18.48 10.40
C ILE A 117 11.80 18.05 9.03
N ASN A 118 10.96 17.79 8.04
CA ASN A 118 11.44 17.44 6.71
C ASN A 118 11.74 18.70 5.89
N PRO A 119 13.02 19.00 5.56
CA PRO A 119 13.31 20.04 4.58
C PRO A 119 12.58 19.69 3.27
N PRO A 120 12.11 20.70 2.50
CA PRO A 120 11.58 20.43 1.17
C PRO A 120 12.61 19.63 0.39
N ILE A 121 12.14 18.72 -0.46
CA ILE A 121 13.05 17.92 -1.26
C ILE A 121 13.80 18.86 -2.20
N ASP A 122 15.06 19.14 -1.90
CA ASP A 122 16.03 19.72 -2.83
C ASP A 122 16.33 18.68 -3.92
N GLN A 123 15.37 18.52 -4.84
CA GLN A 123 15.54 17.75 -6.07
C GLN A 123 15.36 18.71 -7.26
N PRO A 124 16.42 18.87 -8.08
CA PRO A 124 16.36 19.71 -9.26
C PRO A 124 15.15 19.39 -10.15
N GLY A 125 14.36 20.42 -10.48
CA GLY A 125 13.24 20.33 -11.41
C GLY A 125 11.86 20.03 -10.81
N LEU A 126 11.71 19.96 -9.48
CA LEU A 126 10.39 20.03 -8.84
C LEU A 126 10.02 21.49 -8.55
N VAL A 127 8.86 21.93 -9.02
CA VAL A 127 8.32 23.26 -8.72
C VAL A 127 7.68 23.24 -7.33
N THR A 128 8.17 24.10 -6.44
CA THR A 128 7.68 24.27 -5.07
C THR A 128 6.47 25.19 -5.01
N GLU A 129 5.29 24.62 -5.31
CA GLU A 129 4.01 25.24 -4.90
C GLU A 129 3.79 25.10 -3.38
N PRO A 130 2.95 25.95 -2.76
CA PRO A 130 2.59 25.82 -1.35
C PRO A 130 2.00 24.42 -1.07
N LYS A 131 2.53 23.74 -0.04
CA LYS A 131 2.09 22.39 0.34
C LYS A 131 0.59 22.40 0.69
N GLN A 132 -0.20 21.57 -0.02
CA GLN A 132 -1.63 21.37 0.28
C GLN A 132 -1.86 20.35 1.40
N PHE A 133 -0.86 19.52 1.73
CA PHE A 133 -0.93 18.48 2.74
C PHE A 133 0.38 18.38 3.53
N ASP A 134 0.27 17.98 4.79
CA ASP A 134 1.41 17.59 5.61
C ASP A 134 2.11 16.34 5.03
N ASP A 135 3.43 16.27 5.18
CA ASP A 135 4.24 15.11 4.78
C ASP A 135 3.86 13.85 5.60
N TYR A 136 4.18 12.66 5.10
CA TYR A 136 3.87 11.39 5.77
C TYR A 136 5.13 10.57 6.00
N PHE A 137 5.20 9.86 7.12
CA PHE A 137 6.30 8.98 7.48
C PHE A 137 5.80 7.58 7.85
N ALA A 138 6.59 6.55 7.53
CA ALA A 138 6.39 5.20 8.05
C ALA A 138 7.68 4.61 8.61
N HIS A 139 7.54 3.86 9.69
CA HIS A 139 8.59 3.00 10.25
C HIS A 139 8.39 1.58 9.71
N GLU A 140 9.24 1.17 8.78
CA GLU A 140 9.26 -0.21 8.28
C GLU A 140 10.07 -1.08 9.26
N VAL A 141 9.42 -2.05 9.89
CA VAL A 141 9.98 -2.82 11.02
C VAL A 141 9.89 -4.32 10.74
N GLY A 142 11.05 -4.93 10.53
CA GLY A 142 11.22 -6.37 10.46
C GLY A 142 11.88 -6.95 11.70
N ALA A 143 11.92 -8.28 11.78
CA ALA A 143 12.49 -9.04 12.89
C ALA A 143 13.98 -8.77 13.18
N SER A 144 14.69 -8.05 12.31
CA SER A 144 16.11 -7.73 12.46
C SER A 144 16.50 -6.34 11.95
N HIS A 145 15.53 -5.50 11.59
CA HIS A 145 15.80 -4.25 10.87
C HIS A 145 14.63 -3.26 10.94
N ALA A 146 14.88 -2.05 11.41
CA ALA A 146 13.92 -0.95 11.42
C ALA A 146 14.46 0.20 10.57
N TYR A 147 13.64 0.79 9.71
CA TYR A 147 14.04 1.94 8.91
C TYR A 147 12.90 2.93 8.63
N GLY A 148 13.29 4.19 8.50
CA GLY A 148 12.40 5.29 8.15
C GLY A 148 12.09 5.37 6.66
N LYS A 149 10.83 5.66 6.34
CA LYS A 149 10.36 5.94 4.98
C LYS A 149 9.56 7.23 4.93
N ASN A 150 10.09 8.23 4.24
CA ASN A 150 9.40 9.48 3.95
C ASN A 150 8.50 9.35 2.73
N TYR A 151 7.38 10.07 2.73
CA TYR A 151 6.39 10.11 1.66
C TYR A 151 5.98 11.55 1.38
N TYR A 152 5.81 11.84 0.09
CA TYR A 152 5.54 13.17 -0.44
C TYR A 152 4.41 13.05 -1.45
N ILE A 153 3.35 13.85 -1.27
CA ILE A 153 2.18 13.86 -2.14
C ILE A 153 2.34 14.98 -3.17
N ILE A 154 2.36 14.62 -4.45
CA ILE A 154 2.59 15.52 -5.57
C ILE A 154 1.33 15.58 -6.43
N MET A 155 0.68 16.75 -6.47
CA MET A 155 -0.56 17.00 -7.24
C MET A 155 -0.40 18.03 -8.36
N ASN A 156 0.68 18.83 -8.33
CA ASN A 156 0.99 19.75 -9.43
C ASN A 156 1.28 18.98 -10.73
N ARG A 157 0.61 19.35 -11.83
CA ARG A 157 0.67 18.61 -13.11
C ARG A 157 2.07 18.57 -13.73
N MET A 158 2.85 19.66 -13.65
CA MET A 158 4.23 19.65 -14.16
C MET A 158 5.10 18.69 -13.35
N ASN A 159 4.96 18.70 -12.03
CA ASN A 159 5.69 17.76 -11.17
C ASN A 159 5.25 16.31 -11.39
N ILE A 160 3.95 16.03 -11.59
CA ILE A 160 3.46 14.69 -11.97
C ILE A 160 4.15 14.23 -13.26
N LYS A 161 4.14 15.06 -14.32
CA LYS A 161 4.79 14.77 -15.60
C LYS A 161 6.29 14.48 -15.46
N THR A 162 7.02 15.31 -14.71
CA THR A 162 8.44 15.09 -14.40
C THR A 162 8.68 13.76 -13.69
N MET A 163 7.83 13.40 -12.71
CA MET A 163 7.97 12.17 -11.94
C MET A 163 7.61 10.92 -12.76
N LEU A 164 6.58 10.97 -13.60
CA LEU A 164 6.24 9.89 -14.54
C LEU A 164 7.38 9.63 -15.54
N CYS A 165 7.94 10.70 -16.12
CA CYS A 165 9.09 10.64 -17.02
C CYS A 165 10.30 9.98 -16.34
N ARG A 166 10.68 10.47 -15.14
CA ARG A 166 11.79 9.91 -14.35
C ARG A 166 11.57 8.45 -13.93
N ALA A 167 10.33 8.06 -13.67
CA ALA A 167 10.00 6.66 -13.42
C ALA A 167 10.00 5.80 -14.70
N SER A 168 9.96 6.40 -15.88
CA SER A 168 9.61 5.71 -17.13
C SER A 168 8.28 4.95 -16.98
N LEU A 169 7.28 5.62 -16.41
CA LEU A 169 5.89 5.15 -16.38
C LEU A 169 5.18 5.75 -17.59
N GLU A 170 4.77 4.91 -18.54
CA GLU A 170 4.05 5.31 -19.77
C GLU A 170 2.57 5.66 -19.52
N LEU A 171 2.34 6.55 -18.54
CA LEU A 171 1.06 7.14 -18.20
C LEU A 171 0.99 8.56 -18.75
N ASP A 172 -0.20 8.98 -19.17
CA ASP A 172 -0.47 10.38 -19.48
C ASP A 172 -0.57 11.17 -18.15
N ASP A 173 0.01 12.37 -18.08
CA ASP A 173 -0.05 13.20 -16.87
C ASP A 173 -1.44 13.77 -16.59
N SER A 174 -2.36 13.72 -17.55
CA SER A 174 -3.79 14.00 -17.38
C SER A 174 -4.60 12.81 -16.83
N ASP A 175 -4.05 11.59 -16.86
CA ASP A 175 -4.69 10.38 -16.33
C ASP A 175 -4.44 10.17 -14.83
N VAL A 176 -3.39 10.80 -14.28
CA VAL A 176 -2.92 10.60 -12.91
C VAL A 176 -3.44 11.71 -12.01
N ASP A 177 -4.12 11.37 -10.92
CA ASP A 177 -4.68 12.35 -9.98
C ASP A 177 -3.61 12.90 -9.03
N LEU A 178 -2.73 12.03 -8.56
CA LEU A 178 -1.58 12.39 -7.73
C LEU A 178 -0.44 11.37 -7.86
N ILE A 179 0.76 11.78 -7.48
CA ILE A 179 1.92 10.92 -7.29
C ILE A 179 2.24 10.83 -5.80
N GLU A 180 2.25 9.61 -5.25
CA GLU A 180 2.93 9.31 -3.98
C GLU A 180 4.40 9.00 -4.31
N TYR A 181 5.28 9.94 -4.02
CA TYR A 181 6.73 9.72 -4.04
C TYR A 181 7.21 9.33 -2.65
N SER A 182 8.18 8.42 -2.55
CA SER A 182 8.74 8.03 -1.25
C SER A 182 10.22 7.67 -1.30
N THR A 183 10.92 7.94 -0.19
CA THR A 183 12.36 7.73 -0.03
C THR A 183 12.66 6.92 1.24
N PHE A 184 13.58 5.96 1.14
CA PHE A 184 14.00 5.11 2.25
C PHE A 184 15.31 4.40 1.90
N GLU A 185 16.32 4.44 2.78
CA GLU A 185 17.58 3.69 2.60
C GLU A 185 18.26 3.87 1.23
N GLY A 186 18.30 5.09 0.69
CA GLY A 186 18.81 5.37 -0.66
C GLY A 186 17.93 4.86 -1.82
N LYS A 187 16.84 4.14 -1.53
CA LYS A 187 15.80 3.74 -2.49
C LYS A 187 14.77 4.85 -2.64
N GLN A 188 14.20 4.92 -3.83
CA GLN A 188 13.17 5.89 -4.19
C GLN A 188 12.05 5.13 -4.92
N LYS A 189 10.78 5.41 -4.60
CA LYS A 189 9.61 4.77 -5.23
C LYS A 189 8.58 5.82 -5.62
N ILE A 190 7.98 5.65 -6.79
CA ILE A 190 6.84 6.42 -7.29
C ILE A 190 5.62 5.50 -7.41
N LEU A 191 4.46 6.00 -7.00
CA LEU A 191 3.13 5.43 -7.22
C LEU A 191 2.26 6.52 -7.84
N ALA A 192 1.64 6.24 -8.98
CA ALA A 192 0.68 7.12 -9.62
C ALA A 192 -0.73 6.65 -9.26
N ALA A 193 -1.51 7.49 -8.59
CA ALA A 193 -2.91 7.21 -8.30
C ALA A 193 -3.78 7.60 -9.51
N ILE A 194 -4.67 6.70 -9.93
CA ILE A 194 -5.54 6.86 -11.10
C ILE A 194 -6.96 6.45 -10.68
N SER A 195 -7.86 7.42 -10.60
CA SER A 195 -9.28 7.25 -10.25
C SER A 195 -10.05 6.38 -11.25
N SER A 196 -9.64 6.37 -12.52
CA SER A 196 -10.27 5.53 -13.55
C SER A 196 -9.65 4.14 -13.61
N VAL A 197 -10.41 3.14 -13.15
CA VAL A 197 -10.06 1.71 -13.28
C VAL A 197 -9.75 1.34 -14.73
N ALA A 198 -10.52 1.84 -15.70
CA ALA A 198 -10.31 1.56 -17.13
C ALA A 198 -8.96 2.11 -17.66
N LYS A 199 -8.54 3.30 -17.21
CA LYS A 199 -7.21 3.85 -17.57
C LYS A 199 -6.09 3.01 -16.95
N THR A 200 -6.24 2.59 -15.69
CA THR A 200 -5.28 1.71 -15.02
C THR A 200 -5.19 0.34 -15.71
N GLU A 201 -6.32 -0.31 -16.00
CA GLU A 201 -6.38 -1.56 -16.77
C GLU A 201 -5.64 -1.41 -18.10
N ASN A 202 -5.97 -0.40 -18.91
CA ASN A 202 -5.30 -0.16 -20.20
C ASN A 202 -3.78 0.00 -20.07
N TYR A 203 -3.31 0.71 -19.04
CA TYR A 203 -1.87 0.81 -18.73
C TYR A 203 -1.26 -0.55 -18.35
N LEU A 204 -1.94 -1.35 -17.54
CA LEU A 204 -1.48 -2.68 -17.16
C LEU A 204 -1.45 -3.63 -18.37
N ARG A 205 -2.47 -3.61 -19.24
CA ARG A 205 -2.50 -4.43 -20.49
C ARG A 205 -1.36 -4.07 -21.45
N ARG A 206 -1.00 -2.78 -21.55
CA ARG A 206 0.11 -2.30 -22.38
C ARG A 206 1.50 -2.65 -21.81
N THR A 207 1.67 -2.59 -20.49
CA THR A 207 3.02 -2.61 -19.87
C THR A 207 3.31 -3.83 -19.00
N GLY A 208 2.31 -4.67 -18.75
CA GLY A 208 2.42 -5.93 -18.01
C GLY A 208 2.81 -7.10 -18.90
N GLY A 209 3.75 -7.93 -18.44
CA GLY A 209 4.03 -9.22 -19.08
C GLY A 209 2.90 -10.22 -18.83
N GLY A 210 2.76 -11.24 -19.69
CA GLY A 210 1.67 -12.22 -19.64
C GLY A 210 1.46 -12.87 -18.27
N GLU A 211 2.54 -13.23 -17.55
CA GLU A 211 2.42 -13.78 -16.19
C GLU A 211 1.88 -12.80 -15.15
N PHE A 212 2.17 -11.50 -15.29
CA PHE A 212 1.59 -10.46 -14.44
C PHE A 212 0.12 -10.25 -14.78
N LEU A 213 -0.24 -10.25 -16.08
CA LEU A 213 -1.64 -10.13 -16.51
C LEU A 213 -2.48 -11.31 -16.02
N ALA A 214 -1.98 -12.54 -16.07
CA ALA A 214 -2.65 -13.70 -15.51
C ALA A 214 -2.88 -13.58 -13.98
N LEU A 215 -1.90 -13.04 -13.23
CA LEU A 215 -2.09 -12.74 -11.80
C LEU A 215 -3.10 -11.60 -11.57
N HIS A 216 -3.06 -10.56 -12.39
CA HIS A 216 -3.98 -9.42 -12.32
C HIS A 216 -5.43 -9.85 -12.60
N ASP A 217 -5.67 -10.58 -13.70
CA ASP A 217 -6.97 -11.17 -14.01
C ASP A 217 -7.45 -12.08 -12.89
N PHE A 218 -6.59 -12.95 -12.35
CA PHE A 218 -6.92 -13.77 -11.19
C PHE A 218 -7.34 -12.93 -9.96
N ILE A 219 -6.59 -11.87 -9.63
CA ILE A 219 -6.89 -10.99 -8.49
C ILE A 219 -8.25 -10.30 -8.69
N ARG A 220 -8.51 -9.77 -9.89
CA ARG A 220 -9.78 -9.15 -10.24
C ARG A 220 -10.94 -10.14 -10.21
N ASP A 221 -10.80 -11.30 -10.84
CA ASP A 221 -11.91 -12.22 -11.08
C ASP A 221 -12.24 -13.07 -9.84
N LYS A 222 -11.28 -13.37 -8.97
CA LYS A 222 -11.52 -14.09 -7.71
C LYS A 222 -11.89 -13.19 -6.53
N PHE A 223 -11.22 -12.04 -6.37
CA PHE A 223 -11.45 -11.14 -5.23
C PHE A 223 -12.23 -9.87 -5.59
N GLY A 224 -12.66 -9.69 -6.85
CA GLY A 224 -13.32 -8.47 -7.31
C GLY A 224 -12.40 -7.26 -7.39
N PHE A 225 -11.10 -7.40 -7.10
CA PHE A 225 -10.20 -6.29 -6.81
C PHE A 225 -9.87 -5.44 -8.03
N ILE A 226 -10.02 -4.12 -7.87
CA ILE A 226 -9.74 -3.12 -8.90
C ILE A 226 -8.30 -2.56 -8.77
N PRO A 227 -7.54 -2.46 -9.88
CA PRO A 227 -6.22 -1.81 -9.88
C PRO A 227 -6.37 -0.28 -9.90
N VAL A 228 -5.65 0.44 -9.03
CA VAL A 228 -5.76 1.92 -8.93
C VAL A 228 -4.44 2.68 -8.79
N SER A 229 -3.33 2.01 -8.43
CA SER A 229 -2.03 2.70 -8.31
C SER A 229 -0.85 1.90 -8.85
N PRO A 230 -0.57 1.97 -10.16
CA PRO A 230 0.69 1.50 -10.71
C PRO A 230 1.87 2.32 -10.17
N GLY A 231 3.01 1.68 -10.00
CA GLY A 231 4.21 2.33 -9.49
C GLY A 231 5.48 1.56 -9.81
N LYS A 232 6.61 2.19 -9.50
CA LYS A 232 7.95 1.67 -9.81
C LYS A 232 8.97 2.18 -8.80
N TYR A 233 9.96 1.35 -8.50
CA TYR A 233 11.16 1.74 -7.79
C TYR A 233 12.13 2.38 -8.80
N LEU A 234 12.65 3.57 -8.50
CA LEU A 234 13.64 4.22 -9.36
C LEU A 234 14.93 3.39 -9.38
N ASN A 235 15.60 3.39 -10.54
CA ASN A 235 16.82 2.62 -10.80
C ASN A 235 16.69 1.11 -10.53
N SER A 236 15.46 0.58 -10.61
CA SER A 236 15.14 -0.82 -10.32
C SER A 236 14.11 -1.37 -11.32
N PRO A 237 14.15 -2.66 -11.67
CA PRO A 237 13.10 -3.30 -12.47
C PRO A 237 11.81 -3.54 -11.67
N VAL A 238 11.80 -3.32 -10.35
CA VAL A 238 10.64 -3.61 -9.50
C VAL A 238 9.51 -2.61 -9.75
N ARG A 239 8.39 -3.15 -10.22
CA ARG A 239 7.09 -2.48 -10.34
C ARG A 239 6.20 -2.82 -9.14
N THR A 240 5.22 -1.97 -8.90
CA THR A 240 4.13 -2.22 -7.94
C THR A 240 2.80 -1.94 -8.62
N ILE A 241 1.75 -2.65 -8.22
CA ILE A 241 0.36 -2.23 -8.40
C ILE A 241 -0.36 -2.30 -7.05
N HIS A 242 -1.19 -1.31 -6.73
CA HIS A 242 -2.15 -1.37 -5.61
C HIS A 242 -3.53 -1.76 -6.14
N TYR A 243 -4.19 -2.63 -5.37
CA TYR A 243 -5.51 -3.22 -5.61
C TYR A 243 -6.43 -2.92 -4.43
N PHE A 244 -7.66 -2.50 -4.73
CA PHE A 244 -8.69 -2.18 -3.74
C PHE A 244 -9.96 -3.00 -4.03
N SER A 245 -10.81 -3.16 -3.02
CA SER A 245 -12.16 -3.69 -3.26
C SER A 245 -13.03 -2.64 -3.98
N PRO A 246 -14.01 -3.07 -4.80
CA PRO A 246 -15.07 -2.19 -5.27
C PRO A 246 -15.99 -1.83 -4.08
N GLY A 247 -15.69 -0.69 -3.48
CA GLY A 247 -16.56 0.09 -2.59
C GLY A 247 -16.64 1.53 -3.12
N GLU A 248 -17.54 2.37 -2.60
CA GLU A 248 -17.75 3.71 -3.14
C GLU A 248 -16.44 4.53 -3.22
N PRO A 249 -16.20 5.28 -4.31
CA PRO A 249 -14.95 6.02 -4.52
C PRO A 249 -14.77 7.24 -3.58
N VAL A 250 -15.62 7.38 -2.56
CA VAL A 250 -15.53 8.42 -1.53
C VAL A 250 -14.77 7.86 -0.32
N TYR A 251 -13.45 8.04 -0.36
CA TYR A 251 -12.58 8.05 0.82
C TYR A 251 -12.69 6.85 1.78
N PHE A 252 -12.22 5.70 1.27
CA PHE A 252 -11.58 4.62 2.04
C PHE A 252 -12.15 4.36 3.45
N ARG A 253 -13.40 3.89 3.52
CA ARG A 253 -14.01 3.36 4.75
C ARG A 253 -14.16 1.84 4.75
N ASP A 254 -13.46 1.16 3.84
CA ASP A 254 -13.82 -0.20 3.48
C ASP A 254 -12.93 -1.33 4.03
N SER A 255 -13.57 -2.20 4.81
CA SER A 255 -13.06 -3.52 5.21
C SER A 255 -13.32 -4.61 4.15
N LEU A 256 -14.10 -4.32 3.10
CA LEU A 256 -14.51 -5.29 2.09
C LEU A 256 -13.34 -5.90 1.33
N ALA A 257 -12.18 -5.24 1.19
CA ALA A 257 -11.02 -5.89 0.58
C ALA A 257 -10.55 -7.06 1.45
N LEU A 258 -10.38 -6.80 2.74
CA LEU A 258 -10.03 -7.79 3.75
C LEU A 258 -11.08 -8.92 3.85
N MET A 259 -12.36 -8.56 3.88
CA MET A 259 -13.48 -9.52 3.97
C MET A 259 -13.62 -10.37 2.69
N THR A 260 -13.43 -9.80 1.51
CA THR A 260 -13.50 -10.53 0.23
C THR A 260 -12.32 -11.51 0.11
N MET A 261 -11.12 -11.12 0.56
CA MET A 261 -10.01 -12.06 0.68
C MET A 261 -10.31 -13.20 1.67
N LEU A 262 -10.77 -12.86 2.88
CA LEU A 262 -11.04 -13.85 3.93
C LEU A 262 -12.12 -14.86 3.52
N SER A 263 -13.26 -14.39 3.02
CA SER A 263 -14.36 -15.25 2.59
C SER A 263 -13.97 -16.23 1.47
N ARG A 264 -13.14 -15.81 0.51
CA ARG A 264 -12.62 -16.69 -0.56
C ARG A 264 -11.60 -17.71 -0.05
N ILE A 265 -10.78 -17.34 0.94
CA ILE A 265 -9.86 -18.26 1.62
C ILE A 265 -10.65 -19.31 2.42
N GLU A 266 -11.68 -18.89 3.17
CA GLU A 266 -12.47 -19.77 4.04
C GLU A 266 -13.41 -20.73 3.28
N GLN A 267 -13.84 -20.37 2.06
CA GLN A 267 -14.64 -21.25 1.19
C GLN A 267 -13.88 -22.48 0.68
N GLY A 268 -12.58 -22.61 0.97
CA GLY A 268 -11.79 -23.75 0.51
C GLY A 268 -11.59 -23.77 -1.00
N GLU A 269 -11.72 -22.63 -1.69
CA GLU A 269 -11.27 -22.44 -3.08
C GLU A 269 -9.73 -22.39 -3.16
N VAL A 270 -9.07 -23.35 -2.51
CA VAL A 270 -7.68 -23.70 -2.79
C VAL A 270 -7.67 -24.26 -4.20
N LEU A 271 -6.98 -23.56 -5.10
CA LEU A 271 -6.93 -23.95 -6.50
C LEU A 271 -6.25 -25.31 -6.66
N SER A 272 -7.05 -26.32 -6.97
CA SER A 272 -6.60 -27.42 -7.81
C SER A 272 -6.30 -26.85 -9.20
N CYS A 273 -5.02 -26.66 -9.49
CA CYS A 273 -4.51 -26.64 -10.85
C CYS A 273 -4.54 -28.07 -11.43
#